data_AF-A0A7H4LJ46-F1
#
_entry.id   AF-A0A7H4LJ46-F1
#
_cell.length_a   1.000
_cell.length_b   1.000
_cell.length_c   1.000
_cell.angle_alpha   90.00
_cell.angle_beta   90.00
_cell.angle_gamma   90.00
#
_symmetry.space_group_name_H-M   'P 1'
#
loop_
_entity.id
_entity.type
_entity.pdbx_description
1 polymer ?
#
loop_
_entity_poly.entity_id
_entity_poly.type
_entity_poly.pdbx_seq_one_letter_code
_entity_poly.pdbx_strand_id
1 'polypeptide(L)'
;MASTYLSSFQATARSGGASPRPRPRVVTCHASEPSGRRSACLSLGLGLATAAQLHTAPARATADADEDPEPANNGWWLTEFPLPVPKIRNSTTATLPIQCGAEEINNGETGTRSFVKNGIYMADIGPSFAAHAYRVRSSAFDLLALEDLLGKEASNYVNKYLRLKATFIYYDFDKLITATDPDAKPPLLDLANRLFHSFEKLQAAVTTKDDADIGSCYADSKLILQEVMTRMA
;
A
#
# COMPACT_ATOMS: atom_id res chain seq x y z
N MET A 1 12.37 67.98 -22.52
CA MET A 1 10.91 68.16 -22.45
C MET A 1 10.33 66.79 -22.09
N ALA A 2 10.20 66.46 -20.79
CA ALA A 2 9.00 66.65 -19.95
C ALA A 2 7.75 66.05 -20.64
N SER A 3 6.98 65.11 -20.09
CA SER A 3 6.46 65.09 -18.73
C SER A 3 5.93 63.70 -18.33
N THR A 4 6.06 63.42 -17.04
CA THR A 4 5.45 62.38 -16.20
C THR A 4 3.92 62.49 -16.14
N TYR A 5 3.21 61.36 -15.93
CA TYR A 5 1.92 61.35 -15.23
C TYR A 5 1.80 60.14 -14.28
N LEU A 6 1.90 60.45 -12.98
CA LEU A 6 1.30 59.67 -11.89
C LEU A 6 -0.21 60.00 -11.86
N SER A 7 -1.04 59.01 -11.53
CA SER A 7 -2.35 59.27 -10.94
C SER A 7 -2.71 58.17 -9.94
N SER A 8 -2.55 58.52 -8.68
CA SER A 8 -3.16 57.93 -7.48
C SER A 8 -4.68 58.12 -7.47
N PHE A 9 -5.45 57.14 -7.03
CA PHE A 9 -6.76 57.39 -6.40
C PHE A 9 -7.04 56.42 -5.24
N GLN A 10 -7.66 56.99 -4.21
CA GLN A 10 -7.79 56.53 -2.84
C GLN A 10 -8.80 55.41 -2.62
N ALA A 11 -8.58 54.73 -1.49
CA ALA A 11 -9.48 53.80 -0.83
C ALA A 11 -10.77 54.46 -0.32
N THR A 12 -11.89 53.76 -0.50
CA THR A 12 -13.14 54.00 0.26
C THR A 12 -13.44 52.77 1.10
N ALA A 13 -13.37 52.94 2.42
CA ALA A 13 -13.91 52.00 3.40
C ALA A 13 -15.43 52.01 3.33
N ARG A 14 -16.06 50.83 3.32
CA ARG A 14 -17.50 50.68 3.55
C ARG A 14 -17.74 49.60 4.58
N SER A 15 -18.47 50.00 5.60
CA SER A 15 -18.90 49.24 6.76
C SER A 15 -20.09 48.32 6.43
N GLY A 16 -20.23 47.27 7.25
CA GLY A 16 -21.54 46.70 7.60
C GLY A 16 -21.88 45.37 6.95
N GLY A 17 -22.04 44.33 7.78
CA GLY A 17 -22.73 43.10 7.37
C GLY A 17 -22.25 41.86 8.11
N ALA A 18 -22.53 41.75 9.41
CA ALA A 18 -22.44 40.47 10.12
C ALA A 18 -23.51 39.52 9.56
N SER A 19 -23.10 38.33 9.11
CA SER A 19 -24.02 37.24 8.74
C SER A 19 -23.63 35.96 9.50
N PRO A 20 -24.59 35.19 10.04
CA PRO A 20 -24.34 34.21 11.09
C PRO A 20 -23.81 32.88 10.53
N ARG A 21 -22.86 32.29 11.26
CA ARG A 21 -22.41 30.90 11.09
C ARG A 21 -23.57 29.92 11.36
N PRO A 22 -23.80 28.90 10.51
CA PRO A 22 -24.71 27.81 10.85
C PRO A 22 -24.05 26.90 11.91
N ARG A 23 -24.77 26.65 13.01
CA ARG A 23 -24.38 25.68 14.04
C ARG A 23 -24.71 24.25 13.58
N PRO A 24 -23.90 23.25 13.94
CA PRO A 24 -24.18 21.84 13.63
C PRO A 24 -25.39 21.36 14.43
N ARG A 25 -26.31 20.69 13.72
CA ARG A 25 -27.50 20.07 14.29
C ARG A 25 -27.08 18.72 14.89
N VAL A 26 -27.11 18.64 16.22
CA VAL A 26 -26.90 17.39 16.96
C VAL A 26 -28.06 16.46 16.63
N VAL A 27 -27.77 15.35 15.95
CA VAL A 27 -28.71 14.24 15.75
C VAL A 27 -28.52 13.29 16.92
N THR A 28 -29.44 13.34 17.89
CA THR A 28 -29.58 12.33 18.94
C THR A 28 -30.28 11.12 18.35
N CYS A 29 -29.53 10.04 18.11
CA CYS A 29 -30.08 8.71 17.85
C CYS A 29 -30.54 8.10 19.18
N HIS A 30 -31.85 7.97 19.37
CA HIS A 30 -32.41 7.14 20.43
C HIS A 30 -32.27 5.67 20.02
N ALA A 31 -31.48 4.91 20.78
CA ALA A 31 -31.47 3.47 20.74
C ALA A 31 -32.79 2.94 21.33
N SER A 32 -33.56 2.18 20.55
CA SER A 32 -34.65 1.36 21.09
C SER A 32 -34.12 -0.04 21.34
N GLU A 33 -34.12 -0.47 22.60
CA GLU A 33 -33.88 -1.85 22.99
C GLU A 33 -35.01 -2.80 22.53
N PRO A 34 -34.73 -4.10 22.37
CA PRO A 34 -35.61 -5.04 21.70
C PRO A 34 -36.73 -5.56 22.61
N SER A 35 -37.97 -5.51 22.11
CA SER A 35 -39.12 -6.16 22.73
C SER A 35 -39.10 -7.66 22.40
N GLY A 36 -39.00 -8.47 23.44
CA GLY A 36 -38.98 -9.93 23.34
C GLY A 36 -40.31 -10.54 22.88
N ARG A 37 -40.20 -11.68 22.20
CA ARG A 37 -41.27 -12.68 22.15
C ARG A 37 -40.72 -14.06 22.48
N ARG A 38 -41.31 -14.60 23.53
CA ARG A 38 -41.18 -15.94 24.09
C ARG A 38 -41.55 -16.98 23.03
N SER A 39 -40.80 -18.08 22.97
CA SER A 39 -41.31 -19.33 22.39
C SER A 39 -40.76 -20.53 23.17
N ALA A 40 -41.63 -21.51 23.35
CA ALA A 40 -41.71 -22.41 24.48
C ALA A 40 -40.76 -23.61 24.42
N CYS A 41 -40.40 -24.10 25.61
CA CYS A 41 -39.78 -25.39 25.85
C CYS A 41 -40.71 -26.53 25.43
N LEU A 42 -40.17 -27.54 24.75
CA LEU A 42 -40.70 -28.90 24.72
C LEU A 42 -39.51 -29.87 24.77
N SER A 43 -39.38 -30.49 25.93
CA SER A 43 -38.42 -31.54 26.28
C SER A 43 -39.01 -32.92 26.04
N LEU A 44 -38.25 -33.81 25.40
CA LEU A 44 -38.26 -35.30 25.40
C LEU A 44 -37.48 -35.71 24.13
N GLY A 45 -36.50 -36.59 24.10
CA GLY A 45 -36.02 -37.61 25.02
C GLY A 45 -34.73 -38.24 24.46
N LEU A 46 -34.22 -39.23 25.18
CA LEU A 46 -32.95 -39.93 24.96
C LEU A 46 -32.72 -40.44 23.51
N GLY A 47 -31.48 -40.35 23.05
CA GLY A 47 -31.01 -41.05 21.85
C GLY A 47 -29.48 -41.06 21.72
N LEU A 48 -28.88 -42.20 22.07
CA LEU A 48 -27.58 -42.76 21.64
C LEU A 48 -26.44 -41.82 21.22
N ALA A 49 -25.40 -41.76 22.05
CA ALA A 49 -24.08 -41.32 21.64
C ALA A 49 -23.43 -42.37 20.70
N THR A 50 -23.58 -42.19 19.38
CA THR A 50 -22.70 -42.81 18.40
C THR A 50 -21.44 -41.95 18.29
N ALA A 51 -20.34 -42.41 18.89
CA ALA A 51 -19.01 -41.87 18.59
C ALA A 51 -18.67 -42.23 17.14
N ALA A 52 -18.92 -41.31 16.21
CA ALA A 52 -18.29 -41.37 14.91
C ALA A 52 -16.81 -41.03 15.13
N GLN A 53 -15.94 -42.06 15.13
CA GLN A 53 -14.52 -41.85 14.85
C GLN A 53 -14.43 -41.27 13.44
N LEU A 54 -14.40 -39.93 13.35
CA LEU A 54 -13.76 -39.28 12.22
C LEU A 54 -12.28 -39.65 12.34
N HIS A 55 -11.89 -40.69 11.61
CA HIS A 55 -10.51 -40.81 11.18
C HIS A 55 -10.24 -39.57 10.34
N THR A 56 -9.72 -38.53 10.97
CA THR A 56 -8.93 -37.53 10.28
C THR A 56 -7.77 -38.32 9.68
N ALA A 57 -7.91 -38.69 8.41
CA ALA A 57 -6.76 -39.11 7.63
C ALA A 57 -5.73 -37.99 7.83
N PRO A 58 -4.48 -38.31 8.24
CA PRO A 58 -3.47 -37.28 8.25
C PRO A 58 -3.42 -36.75 6.83
N ALA A 59 -3.72 -35.45 6.68
CA ALA A 59 -3.41 -34.72 5.48
C ALA A 59 -1.97 -35.10 5.17
N ARG A 60 -1.80 -35.82 4.06
CA ARG A 60 -0.50 -36.21 3.54
C ARG A 60 0.24 -34.90 3.38
N ALA A 61 1.10 -34.60 4.34
CA ALA A 61 2.00 -33.47 4.27
C ALA A 61 2.79 -33.68 2.97
N THR A 62 2.44 -32.90 1.96
CA THR A 62 3.43 -32.53 0.96
C THR A 62 4.44 -31.74 1.78
N ALA A 63 5.56 -32.39 2.06
CA ALA A 63 6.73 -31.72 2.58
C ALA A 63 7.22 -30.82 1.43
N ASP A 64 6.58 -29.66 1.29
CA ASP A 64 7.10 -28.58 0.48
C ASP A 64 8.29 -28.03 1.27
N ALA A 65 9.46 -28.46 0.86
CA ALA A 65 10.73 -28.14 1.47
C ALA A 65 11.12 -26.69 1.14
N ASP A 66 10.42 -25.70 1.70
CA ASP A 66 10.79 -24.27 1.64
C ASP A 66 10.03 -23.37 2.65
N GLU A 67 9.29 -23.93 3.62
CA GLU A 67 8.71 -23.11 4.70
C GLU A 67 9.81 -22.76 5.72
N ASP A 68 10.31 -21.52 5.66
CA ASP A 68 11.08 -20.94 6.76
C ASP A 68 10.25 -21.01 8.05
N PRO A 69 10.86 -21.34 9.21
CA PRO A 69 10.12 -21.40 10.46
C PRO A 69 9.50 -20.04 10.79
N GLU A 70 8.20 -20.05 11.14
CA GLU A 70 7.48 -18.86 11.59
C GLU A 70 8.21 -18.21 12.79
N PRO A 71 8.59 -16.92 12.71
CA PRO A 71 9.36 -16.26 13.75
C PRO A 71 8.52 -16.11 15.04
N ALA A 72 9.14 -16.25 16.22
CA ALA A 72 8.35 -16.13 17.45
C ALA A 72 7.74 -14.73 17.60
N ASN A 73 6.47 -14.71 17.95
CA ASN A 73 5.58 -13.56 17.98
C ASN A 73 4.73 -13.62 19.25
N ASN A 74 4.50 -12.49 19.91
CA ASN A 74 3.61 -12.40 21.08
C ASN A 74 2.18 -11.94 20.74
N GLY A 75 1.82 -11.95 19.45
CA GLY A 75 0.52 -11.54 18.93
C GLY A 75 0.42 -10.05 18.58
N TRP A 76 1.40 -9.23 18.98
CA TRP A 76 1.48 -7.80 18.63
C TRP A 76 2.76 -7.45 17.84
N TRP A 77 3.87 -8.14 18.10
CA TRP A 77 5.12 -8.00 17.36
C TRP A 77 6.01 -9.24 17.49
N LEU A 78 6.96 -9.38 16.56
CA LEU A 78 8.02 -10.38 16.67
C LEU A 78 8.85 -10.16 17.93
N THR A 79 9.10 -11.25 18.64
CA THR A 79 9.90 -11.26 19.87
C THR A 79 11.34 -11.68 19.65
N GLU A 80 11.66 -12.19 18.46
CA GLU A 80 13.00 -12.65 18.10
C GLU A 80 13.80 -11.58 17.36
N PHE A 81 15.07 -11.48 17.73
CA PHE A 81 16.06 -10.65 17.04
C PHE A 81 17.23 -11.53 16.60
N PRO A 82 17.79 -11.31 15.40
CA PRO A 82 17.47 -10.25 14.45
C PRO A 82 16.12 -10.44 13.73
N LEU A 83 15.50 -9.34 13.31
CA LEU A 83 14.24 -9.39 12.55
C LEU A 83 14.44 -10.19 11.25
N PRO A 84 13.45 -10.99 10.84
CA PRO A 84 13.50 -11.73 9.59
C PRO A 84 13.57 -10.77 8.40
N VAL A 85 14.42 -11.10 7.44
CA VAL A 85 14.60 -10.32 6.21
C VAL A 85 13.61 -10.83 5.16
N PRO A 86 12.74 -9.97 4.61
CA PRO A 86 11.79 -10.40 3.60
C PRO A 86 12.52 -10.80 2.31
N LYS A 87 12.20 -11.99 1.78
CA LYS A 87 12.79 -12.56 0.56
C LYS A 87 11.93 -12.24 -0.67
N ILE A 88 12.58 -11.85 -1.77
CA ILE A 88 11.97 -11.69 -3.10
C ILE A 88 12.02 -13.04 -3.80
N ARG A 89 10.90 -13.51 -4.36
CA ARG A 89 10.80 -14.82 -5.03
C ARG A 89 10.93 -14.71 -6.55
N ASN A 90 10.44 -13.63 -7.14
CA ASN A 90 10.41 -13.44 -8.58
C ASN A 90 11.76 -13.00 -9.19
N SER A 91 12.84 -12.95 -8.40
CA SER A 91 14.21 -12.60 -8.83
C SER A 91 15.03 -13.79 -9.36
N THR A 92 14.47 -15.00 -9.37
CA THR A 92 15.23 -16.23 -9.67
C THR A 92 14.44 -17.18 -10.55
N THR A 93 14.03 -16.72 -11.73
CA THR A 93 13.59 -17.61 -12.82
C THR A 93 14.49 -17.44 -14.03
N ALA A 94 15.80 -17.71 -13.87
CA ALA A 94 16.72 -17.88 -14.99
C ALA A 94 16.77 -19.37 -15.39
N THR A 95 15.66 -19.94 -15.86
CA THR A 95 15.67 -21.22 -16.59
C THR A 95 14.42 -21.29 -17.45
N LEU A 96 14.46 -20.66 -18.63
CA LEU A 96 13.87 -21.10 -19.91
C LEU A 96 13.89 -19.91 -20.89
N PRO A 97 14.40 -20.06 -22.14
CA PRO A 97 14.55 -18.92 -23.05
C PRO A 97 13.31 -18.77 -23.92
N ILE A 98 12.37 -17.88 -23.57
CA ILE A 98 11.38 -17.36 -24.54
C ILE A 98 11.11 -15.87 -24.29
N GLN A 99 11.78 -15.05 -25.08
CA GLN A 99 11.30 -13.86 -25.80
C GLN A 99 10.22 -12.96 -25.15
N CYS A 100 10.60 -11.68 -24.97
CA CYS A 100 9.79 -10.47 -24.74
C CYS A 100 9.31 -10.17 -23.31
N GLY A 101 10.04 -9.27 -22.64
CA GLY A 101 9.57 -8.53 -21.47
C GLY A 101 10.49 -8.69 -20.27
N ALA A 102 10.58 -7.66 -19.42
CA ALA A 102 11.31 -7.77 -18.17
C ALA A 102 10.77 -8.99 -17.39
N GLU A 103 11.63 -9.95 -17.08
CA GLU A 103 11.22 -11.15 -16.32
C GLU A 103 11.26 -10.89 -14.81
N GLU A 104 11.89 -9.77 -14.42
CA GLU A 104 12.27 -9.46 -13.05
C GLU A 104 11.80 -8.06 -12.63
N ILE A 105 11.44 -7.91 -11.35
CA ILE A 105 11.13 -6.60 -10.73
C ILE A 105 12.38 -5.83 -10.31
N ASN A 106 13.53 -6.50 -10.27
CA ASN A 106 14.80 -5.90 -9.90
C ASN A 106 15.31 -4.96 -10.99
N ASN A 107 16.17 -4.04 -10.57
CA ASN A 107 16.93 -3.25 -11.51
C ASN A 107 18.09 -4.10 -12.04
N GLY A 108 18.17 -4.28 -13.36
CA GLY A 108 19.21 -5.10 -13.99
C GLY A 108 20.64 -4.57 -13.80
N GLU A 109 20.82 -3.30 -13.47
CA GLU A 109 22.15 -2.70 -13.24
C GLU A 109 22.62 -2.86 -11.79
N THR A 110 21.71 -2.70 -10.81
CA THR A 110 22.05 -2.67 -9.37
C THR A 110 21.64 -3.93 -8.62
N GLY A 111 20.93 -4.87 -9.24
CA GLY A 111 20.41 -6.10 -8.64
C GLY A 111 19.23 -5.91 -7.68
N THR A 112 19.04 -4.73 -7.11
CA THR A 112 17.87 -4.37 -6.28
C THR A 112 17.51 -2.91 -6.51
N ARG A 113 16.25 -2.53 -6.24
CA ARG A 113 15.79 -1.15 -6.36
C ARG A 113 16.39 -0.25 -5.29
N SER A 114 16.84 0.95 -5.67
CA SER A 114 17.59 1.87 -4.79
C SER A 114 16.80 2.42 -3.59
N PHE A 115 15.47 2.40 -3.66
CA PHE A 115 14.60 2.85 -2.57
C PHE A 115 14.42 1.81 -1.46
N VAL A 116 14.68 0.53 -1.74
CA VAL A 116 14.46 -0.58 -0.80
C VAL A 116 15.31 -0.38 0.45
N LYS A 117 14.69 -0.54 1.61
CA LYS A 117 15.34 -0.30 2.90
C LYS A 117 15.34 -1.57 3.75
N ASN A 118 16.55 -2.01 4.10
CA ASN A 118 16.78 -3.11 5.02
C ASN A 118 16.43 -2.71 6.46
N GLY A 119 16.06 -3.70 7.29
CA GLY A 119 15.74 -3.51 8.70
C GLY A 119 14.32 -3.00 8.97
N ILE A 120 13.43 -3.09 7.98
CA ILE A 120 12.00 -2.83 8.14
C ILE A 120 11.30 -4.18 8.31
N TYR A 121 10.51 -4.31 9.38
CA TYR A 121 9.62 -5.45 9.52
C TYR A 121 8.49 -5.36 8.50
N MET A 122 8.34 -6.41 7.70
CA MET A 122 7.24 -6.58 6.76
C MET A 122 6.39 -7.74 7.26
N ALA A 123 5.14 -7.45 7.62
CA ALA A 123 4.22 -8.49 8.04
C ALA A 123 3.89 -9.40 6.84
N ASP A 124 4.05 -10.71 7.02
CA ASP A 124 3.45 -11.67 6.10
C ASP A 124 1.93 -11.67 6.33
N ILE A 125 1.18 -11.49 5.24
CA ILE A 125 -0.29 -11.48 5.25
C ILE A 125 -0.87 -12.71 4.55
N GLY A 126 -0.03 -13.73 4.34
CA GLY A 126 -0.37 -14.98 3.70
C GLY A 126 -0.39 -14.88 2.17
N PRO A 127 -0.71 -15.97 1.45
CA PRO A 127 -0.62 -16.03 -0.01
C PRO A 127 -1.75 -15.31 -0.76
N SER A 128 -2.58 -14.54 -0.06
CA SER A 128 -3.80 -13.95 -0.63
C SER A 128 -3.46 -12.78 -1.55
N PHE A 129 -3.73 -12.94 -2.85
CA PHE A 129 -3.61 -11.86 -3.84
C PHE A 129 -4.40 -10.61 -3.40
N ALA A 130 -5.64 -10.79 -2.93
CA ALA A 130 -6.50 -9.69 -2.50
C ALA A 130 -5.94 -8.91 -1.29
N ALA A 131 -5.30 -9.62 -0.35
CA ALA A 131 -4.69 -8.98 0.82
C ALA A 131 -3.48 -8.12 0.42
N HIS A 132 -2.62 -8.64 -0.46
CA HIS A 132 -1.50 -7.89 -1.02
C HIS A 132 -1.96 -6.70 -1.87
N ALA A 133 -2.96 -6.90 -2.75
CA ALA A 133 -3.54 -5.85 -3.57
C ALA A 133 -4.11 -4.71 -2.71
N TYR A 134 -4.80 -5.05 -1.62
CA TYR A 134 -5.30 -4.07 -0.65
C TYR A 134 -4.16 -3.27 -0.01
N ARG A 135 -3.08 -3.92 0.44
CA ARG A 135 -1.93 -3.24 1.06
C ARG A 135 -1.16 -2.35 0.08
N VAL A 136 -1.02 -2.81 -1.17
CA VAL A 136 -0.46 -2.01 -2.28
C VAL A 136 -1.34 -0.79 -2.54
N ARG A 137 -2.66 -0.97 -2.67
CA ARG A 137 -3.61 0.12 -2.92
C ARG A 137 -3.59 1.15 -1.79
N SER A 138 -3.60 0.70 -0.54
CA SER A 138 -3.51 1.59 0.63
C SER A 138 -2.18 2.36 0.65
N SER A 139 -1.07 1.70 0.32
CA SER A 139 0.24 2.35 0.25
C SER A 139 0.35 3.32 -0.93
N ALA A 140 -0.29 3.02 -2.05
CA ALA A 140 -0.37 3.92 -3.20
C ALA A 140 -1.19 5.18 -2.89
N PHE A 141 -2.32 5.02 -2.20
CA PHE A 141 -3.13 6.15 -1.71
C PHE A 141 -2.31 7.07 -0.80
N ASP A 142 -1.56 6.48 0.14
CA ASP A 142 -0.67 7.23 1.03
C ASP A 142 0.41 8.02 0.27
N LEU A 143 0.94 7.47 -0.82
CA LEU A 143 1.91 8.16 -1.68
C LEU A 143 1.26 9.26 -2.55
N LEU A 144 -0.03 9.14 -2.89
CA LEU A 144 -0.78 10.22 -3.54
C LEU A 144 -0.99 11.41 -2.60
N ALA A 145 -1.04 11.19 -1.28
CA ALA A 145 -1.12 12.27 -0.30
C ALA A 145 0.21 13.05 -0.14
N LEU A 146 1.31 12.62 -0.78
CA LEU A 146 2.57 13.36 -0.75
C LEU A 146 2.53 14.69 -1.51
N GLU A 147 1.54 14.91 -2.37
CA GLU A 147 1.42 16.12 -3.19
C GLU A 147 1.50 17.41 -2.36
N ASP A 148 0.85 17.42 -1.19
CA ASP A 148 0.83 18.57 -0.28
C ASP A 148 2.17 18.81 0.44
N LEU A 149 3.07 17.82 0.40
CA LEU A 149 4.37 17.81 1.07
C LEU A 149 5.54 17.96 0.07
N LEU A 150 5.26 18.18 -1.22
CA LEU A 150 6.29 18.37 -2.23
C LEU A 150 7.00 19.70 -2.04
N GLY A 151 8.31 19.61 -1.88
CA GLY A 151 9.19 20.77 -1.79
C GLY A 151 10.48 20.43 -1.06
N LYS A 152 11.52 21.20 -1.34
CA LYS A 152 12.86 21.06 -0.75
C LYS A 152 12.87 21.11 0.79
N GLU A 153 11.93 21.83 1.40
CA GLU A 153 11.84 21.98 2.86
C GLU A 153 11.41 20.68 3.54
N ALA A 154 10.54 19.91 2.89
CA ALA A 154 10.05 18.62 3.39
C ALA A 154 10.76 17.42 2.74
N SER A 155 11.80 17.64 1.92
CA SER A 155 12.41 16.58 1.10
C SER A 155 12.93 15.41 1.92
N ASN A 156 13.48 15.67 3.12
CA ASN A 156 13.90 14.62 4.04
C ASN A 156 12.75 13.72 4.48
N TYR A 157 11.58 14.30 4.74
CA TYR A 157 10.38 13.55 5.10
C TYR A 157 9.85 12.76 3.90
N VAL A 158 9.70 13.42 2.75
CA VAL A 158 9.25 12.80 1.49
C VAL A 158 10.15 11.60 1.15
N ASN A 159 11.47 11.74 1.24
CA ASN A 159 12.41 10.65 0.95
C ASN A 159 12.22 9.45 1.91
N LYS A 160 12.14 9.70 3.22
CA LYS A 160 11.92 8.63 4.21
C LYS A 160 10.58 7.94 4.01
N TYR A 161 9.52 8.71 3.78
CA TYR A 161 8.17 8.20 3.62
C TYR A 161 8.03 7.41 2.31
N LEU A 162 8.55 7.95 1.20
CA LEU A 162 8.61 7.27 -0.08
C LEU A 162 9.34 5.94 0.04
N ARG A 163 10.54 5.91 0.62
CA ARG A 163 11.32 4.68 0.78
C ARG A 163 10.60 3.64 1.63
N LEU A 164 9.94 4.07 2.70
CA LEU A 164 9.14 3.20 3.54
C LEU A 164 8.02 2.56 2.70
N LYS A 165 7.12 3.36 2.13
CA LYS A 165 5.97 2.85 1.37
C LYS A 165 6.37 2.07 0.11
N ALA A 166 7.39 2.53 -0.61
CA ALA A 166 7.90 1.85 -1.79
C ALA A 166 8.48 0.47 -1.45
N THR A 167 9.11 0.31 -0.27
CA THR A 167 9.58 -1.01 0.20
C THR A 167 8.42 -1.97 0.41
N PHE A 168 7.32 -1.51 1.04
CA PHE A 168 6.12 -2.34 1.22
C PHE A 168 5.52 -2.75 -0.14
N ILE A 169 5.33 -1.77 -1.03
CA ILE A 169 4.80 -2.00 -2.37
C ILE A 169 5.68 -3.00 -3.14
N TYR A 170 7.00 -2.87 -3.05
CA TYR A 170 7.94 -3.74 -3.74
C TYR A 170 7.81 -5.21 -3.31
N TYR A 171 7.75 -5.49 -2.02
CA TYR A 171 7.55 -6.86 -1.54
C TYR A 171 6.15 -7.40 -1.84
N ASP A 172 5.12 -6.55 -1.81
CA ASP A 172 3.78 -6.99 -2.17
C ASP A 172 3.66 -7.30 -3.67
N PHE A 173 4.27 -6.50 -4.54
CA PHE A 173 4.31 -6.80 -5.98
C PHE A 173 5.04 -8.11 -6.28
N ASP A 174 6.10 -8.46 -5.54
CA ASP A 174 6.72 -9.80 -5.64
C ASP A 174 5.69 -10.92 -5.42
N LYS A 175 4.88 -10.80 -4.36
CA LYS A 175 3.83 -11.78 -4.04
C LYS A 175 2.70 -11.78 -5.07
N LEU A 176 2.25 -10.61 -5.51
CA LEU A 176 1.21 -10.48 -6.54
C LEU A 176 1.65 -11.13 -7.84
N ILE A 177 2.88 -10.84 -8.29
CA ILE A 177 3.46 -11.39 -9.52
C ILE A 177 3.63 -12.91 -9.41
N THR A 178 4.05 -13.41 -8.25
CA THR A 178 4.21 -14.85 -8.00
C THR A 178 2.88 -15.59 -7.96
N ALA A 179 1.82 -14.94 -7.48
CA ALA A 179 0.47 -15.52 -7.39
C ALA A 179 -0.36 -15.37 -8.68
N THR A 180 0.13 -14.61 -9.67
CA THR A 180 -0.59 -14.34 -10.93
C THR A 180 -0.30 -15.43 -11.96
N ASP A 181 -1.31 -15.77 -12.77
CA ASP A 181 -1.15 -16.70 -13.89
C ASP A 181 -0.08 -16.22 -14.90
N PRO A 182 0.66 -17.13 -15.57
CA PRO A 182 1.74 -16.78 -16.49
C PRO A 182 1.30 -15.81 -17.61
N ASP A 183 0.08 -15.95 -18.11
CA ASP A 183 -0.46 -15.11 -19.20
C ASP A 183 -0.80 -13.68 -18.73
N ALA A 184 -1.15 -13.51 -17.46
CA ALA A 184 -1.50 -12.23 -16.86
C ALA A 184 -0.31 -11.53 -16.17
N LYS A 185 0.82 -12.23 -16.04
CA LYS A 185 2.05 -11.73 -15.41
C LYS A 185 2.71 -10.55 -16.16
N PRO A 186 2.88 -10.57 -17.51
CA PRO A 186 3.59 -9.50 -18.22
C PRO A 186 3.04 -8.08 -17.99
N PRO A 187 1.71 -7.83 -18.09
CA PRO A 187 1.18 -6.48 -17.90
C PRO A 187 1.23 -6.00 -16.44
N LEU A 188 1.30 -6.92 -15.46
CA LEU A 188 1.47 -6.58 -14.05
C LEU A 188 2.94 -6.21 -13.75
N LEU A 189 3.86 -6.94 -14.36
CA LEU A 189 5.28 -6.72 -14.22
C LEU A 189 5.71 -5.40 -14.88
N ASP A 190 5.21 -5.10 -16.09
CA ASP A 190 5.43 -3.79 -16.73
C ASP A 190 5.00 -2.62 -15.82
N LEU A 191 3.81 -2.73 -15.24
CA LEU A 191 3.29 -1.74 -14.30
C LEU A 191 4.21 -1.56 -13.08
N ALA A 192 4.66 -2.67 -12.49
CA ALA A 192 5.58 -2.64 -11.36
C ALA A 192 6.91 -1.97 -11.72
N ASN A 193 7.50 -2.31 -12.86
CA ASN A 193 8.77 -1.74 -13.29
C ASN A 193 8.67 -0.25 -13.62
N ARG A 194 7.59 0.19 -14.27
CA ARG A 194 7.31 1.61 -14.52
C ARG A 194 7.18 2.37 -13.20
N LEU A 195 6.44 1.82 -12.24
CA LEU A 195 6.26 2.41 -10.91
C LEU A 195 7.58 2.53 -10.15
N PHE A 196 8.36 1.44 -10.10
CA PHE A 196 9.62 1.44 -9.37
C PHE A 196 10.64 2.37 -10.01
N HIS A 197 10.71 2.43 -11.34
CA HIS A 197 11.57 3.40 -12.02
C HIS A 197 11.16 4.85 -11.73
N SER A 198 9.86 5.14 -11.66
CA SER A 198 9.38 6.48 -11.30
C SER A 198 9.73 6.85 -9.85
N PHE A 199 9.66 5.89 -8.92
CA PHE A 199 10.11 6.09 -7.53
C PHE A 199 11.61 6.36 -7.42
N GLU A 200 12.45 5.68 -8.21
CA GLU A 200 13.89 5.93 -8.24
C GLU A 200 14.19 7.36 -8.73
N LYS A 201 13.50 7.81 -9.79
CA LYS A 201 13.60 9.19 -10.28
C LYS A 201 13.12 10.21 -9.25
N LEU A 202 11.97 9.98 -8.64
CA LEU A 202 11.43 10.85 -7.61
C LEU A 202 12.36 10.93 -6.40
N GLN A 203 12.91 9.79 -5.94
CA GLN A 203 13.88 9.77 -4.84
C GLN A 203 15.15 10.56 -5.20
N ALA A 204 15.65 10.43 -6.42
CA ALA A 204 16.81 11.18 -6.89
C ALA A 204 16.54 12.69 -6.85
N ALA A 205 15.41 13.15 -7.40
CA ALA A 205 14.99 14.56 -7.39
C ALA A 205 14.81 15.11 -5.96
N VAL A 206 14.17 14.33 -5.08
CA VAL A 206 13.98 14.71 -3.67
C VAL A 206 15.33 14.80 -2.93
N THR A 207 16.31 13.99 -3.33
CA THR A 207 17.67 14.01 -2.77
C THR A 207 18.46 15.24 -3.23
N THR A 208 18.34 15.63 -4.50
CA THR A 208 18.97 16.85 -5.04
C THR A 208 18.28 18.13 -4.58
N LYS A 209 17.04 18.02 -4.07
CA LYS A 209 16.23 19.13 -3.56
C LYS A 209 15.90 20.18 -4.62
N ASP A 210 15.73 19.74 -5.87
CA ASP A 210 15.27 20.58 -6.96
C ASP A 210 13.73 20.53 -7.03
N ASP A 211 13.08 21.65 -6.70
CA ASP A 211 11.60 21.72 -6.64
C ASP A 211 10.94 21.47 -8.01
N ALA A 212 11.57 21.87 -9.11
CA ALA A 212 11.02 21.68 -10.45
C ALA A 212 11.10 20.21 -10.85
N ASP A 213 12.25 19.56 -10.62
CA ASP A 213 12.43 18.14 -10.89
C ASP A 213 11.55 17.27 -9.99
N ILE A 214 11.41 17.63 -8.70
CA ILE A 214 10.51 16.94 -7.76
C ILE A 214 9.08 16.97 -8.28
N GLY A 215 8.60 18.15 -8.69
CA GLY A 215 7.24 18.32 -9.23
C GLY A 215 7.01 17.47 -10.48
N SER A 216 7.95 17.49 -11.44
CA SER A 216 7.85 16.71 -12.67
C SER A 216 7.88 15.20 -12.40
N CYS A 217 8.83 14.72 -11.60
CA CYS A 217 8.96 13.29 -11.28
C CYS A 217 7.75 12.78 -10.48
N TYR A 218 7.17 13.62 -9.63
CA TYR A 218 5.96 13.28 -8.90
C TYR A 218 4.74 13.21 -9.81
N ALA A 219 4.59 14.15 -10.75
CA ALA A 219 3.49 14.12 -11.71
C ALA A 219 3.47 12.82 -12.53
N ASP A 220 4.63 12.37 -13.00
CA ASP A 220 4.78 11.08 -13.67
C ASP A 220 4.40 9.91 -12.75
N SER A 221 4.91 9.93 -11.51
CA SER A 221 4.62 8.88 -10.51
C SER A 221 3.14 8.83 -10.14
N LYS A 222 2.47 9.98 -10.05
CA LYS A 222 1.05 10.12 -9.70
C LYS A 222 0.14 9.40 -10.70
N LEU A 223 0.41 9.53 -12.00
CA LEU A 223 -0.36 8.83 -13.03
C LEU A 223 -0.24 7.31 -12.88
N ILE A 224 0.97 6.80 -12.62
CA ILE A 224 1.20 5.37 -12.43
C ILE A 224 0.56 4.88 -11.13
N LEU A 225 0.63 5.65 -10.04
CA LEU A 225 -0.04 5.33 -8.78
C LEU A 225 -1.57 5.24 -8.93
N GLN A 226 -2.17 6.12 -9.73
CA GLN A 226 -3.60 6.05 -10.07
C GLN A 226 -3.94 4.80 -10.90
N GLU A 227 -3.07 4.42 -11.85
CA GLU A 227 -3.21 3.16 -12.58
C GLU A 227 -3.14 1.95 -11.62
N VAL A 228 -2.18 1.94 -10.69
CA VAL A 228 -2.06 0.90 -9.65
C VAL A 228 -3.33 0.82 -8.80
N MET A 229 -3.86 1.94 -8.34
CA MET A 229 -5.11 1.95 -7.57
C MET A 229 -6.28 1.35 -8.35
N THR A 230 -6.34 1.60 -9.65
CA THR A 230 -7.39 1.07 -10.53
C THR A 230 -7.23 -0.44 -10.75
N ARG A 231 -5.99 -0.93 -10.92
CA ARG A 231 -5.73 -2.36 -11.12
C ARG A 231 -5.86 -3.21 -9.87
N MET A 232 -5.67 -2.61 -8.69
CA MET A 232 -5.77 -3.26 -7.38
C MET A 232 -7.13 -3.01 -6.70
N ALA A 233 -8.13 -2.55 -7.46
CA ALA A 233 -9.43 -2.12 -6.95
C ALA A 233 -10.32 -3.26 -6.46
#